data_AF-A0A531L4G4-F1
#
_entry.id   AF-A0A531L4G4-F1
#
_cell.length_a   1.000
_cell.length_b   1.000
_cell.length_c   1.000
_cell.angle_alpha   90.00
_cell.angle_beta   90.00
_cell.angle_gamma   90.00
#
_symmetry.space_group_name_H-M   'P 1'
#
loop_
_entity.id
_entity.type
_entity.pdbx_description
1 polymer ?
#
loop_
_entity_poly.entity_id
_entity_poly.type
_entity_poly.pdbx_seq_one_letter_code
_entity_poly.pdbx_strand_id
1 'polypeptide(L)'
;MHLRYSRVRLEAKLFNGKLASCEVELRPGANLILTDSNTQGKSTLVNALAVGLGLDDLVKGNVAALVKDTLRGAQGDQRIVEAAILLEIANASNELLTIRRSVKPELSRGMLVRRGPLSQWSEAGLEEYYLGSGSYTDTRGFHRLLSEFIGFPEVQVISQDDGVMRLYLEYIFSAIFIEQKRGWADIMANMPYYRVRDPKKSTIAELLGLDYIRNNLQRNALRLDEQRLKARYDTGIAILRRHVNGRQFSIKGIPSDIGVGSFSPQIFRVTEGEKQQSLADLLSAAEADLASKIALADLT
;
A
#
# COMPACT_ATOMS: atom_id res chain seq x y z
N MET A 1 2.16 -16.60 7.72
CA MET A 1 0.99 -15.96 8.36
C MET A 1 0.05 -17.00 8.96
N HIS A 2 -0.29 -16.89 10.24
CA HIS A 2 -1.28 -17.74 10.92
C HIS A 2 -2.09 -16.91 11.92
N LEU A 3 -3.42 -16.97 11.81
CA LEU A 3 -4.36 -16.39 12.77
C LEU A 3 -5.52 -17.35 12.96
N ARG A 4 -5.84 -17.64 14.22
CA ARG A 4 -7.02 -18.43 14.60
C ARG A 4 -7.84 -17.64 15.62
N TYR A 5 -9.12 -17.43 15.35
CA TYR A 5 -10.04 -16.95 16.38
C TYR A 5 -10.39 -18.10 17.32
N SER A 6 -10.32 -17.86 18.63
CA SER A 6 -10.67 -18.83 19.67
C SER A 6 -11.96 -18.46 20.39
N ARG A 7 -12.17 -17.17 20.66
CA ARG A 7 -13.40 -16.66 21.29
C ARG A 7 -13.75 -15.28 20.77
N VAL A 8 -15.05 -15.01 20.72
CA VAL A 8 -15.61 -13.70 20.41
C VAL A 8 -16.61 -13.37 21.49
N ARG A 9 -16.49 -12.21 22.12
CA ARG A 9 -17.50 -11.68 23.03
C ARG A 9 -17.96 -10.30 22.56
N LEU A 10 -19.26 -10.14 22.45
CA LEU A 10 -19.91 -8.86 22.22
C LEU A 10 -20.49 -8.39 23.54
N GLU A 11 -20.21 -7.14 23.90
CA GLU A 11 -20.70 -6.50 25.11
C GLU A 11 -21.46 -5.24 24.76
N ALA A 12 -22.59 -5.03 25.42
CA ALA A 12 -23.42 -3.83 25.30
C ALA A 12 -23.89 -3.37 26.69
N LYS A 13 -23.40 -2.21 27.13
CA LYS A 13 -23.85 -1.55 28.35
C LYS A 13 -25.14 -0.80 28.05
N LEU A 14 -26.20 -1.15 28.76
CA LEU A 14 -27.54 -0.57 28.56
C LEU A 14 -27.74 0.67 29.43
N PHE A 15 -28.67 1.53 29.03
CA PHE A 15 -28.99 2.77 29.75
C PHE A 15 -29.47 2.54 31.20
N ASN A 16 -30.10 1.39 31.45
CA ASN A 16 -30.51 0.96 32.79
C ASN A 16 -29.35 0.42 33.68
N GLY A 17 -28.10 0.51 33.21
CA GLY A 17 -26.91 0.05 33.92
C GLY A 17 -26.58 -1.43 33.76
N LYS A 18 -27.47 -2.25 33.16
CA LYS A 18 -27.20 -3.68 32.93
C LYS A 18 -26.22 -3.89 31.77
N LEU A 19 -25.44 -4.95 31.85
CA LEU A 19 -24.58 -5.43 30.77
C LEU A 19 -25.26 -6.58 30.03
N ALA A 20 -25.51 -6.40 28.74
CA ALA A 20 -25.85 -7.51 27.85
C ALA A 20 -24.56 -8.04 27.21
N SER A 21 -24.39 -9.35 27.16
CA SER A 21 -23.25 -9.96 26.49
C SER A 21 -23.64 -11.23 25.73
N CYS A 22 -22.87 -11.52 24.69
CA CYS A 22 -22.94 -12.76 23.93
C CYS A 22 -21.51 -13.24 23.69
N GLU A 23 -21.19 -14.45 24.11
CA GLU A 23 -19.88 -15.08 23.90
C GLU A 23 -20.03 -16.33 23.04
N VAL A 24 -19.14 -16.45 22.06
CA VAL A 24 -19.07 -17.59 21.15
C VAL A 24 -17.65 -18.14 21.17
N GLU A 25 -17.52 -19.42 21.50
CA GLU A 25 -16.27 -20.17 21.37
C GLU A 25 -16.14 -20.73 19.95
N LEU A 26 -14.97 -20.57 19.34
CA LEU A 26 -14.63 -21.10 18.03
C LEU A 26 -13.58 -22.19 18.18
N ARG A 27 -13.92 -23.38 17.71
CA ARG A 27 -13.06 -24.57 17.78
C ARG A 27 -12.19 -24.70 16.54
N PRO A 28 -11.05 -25.41 16.60
CA PRO A 28 -10.31 -25.77 15.40
C PRO A 28 -11.18 -26.50 14.38
N GLY A 29 -11.01 -26.18 13.09
CA GLY A 29 -11.79 -26.75 12.00
C GLY A 29 -12.96 -25.87 11.54
N ALA A 30 -14.06 -26.51 11.14
CA ALA A 30 -15.24 -25.82 10.62
C ALA A 30 -16.24 -25.50 11.74
N ASN A 31 -16.53 -24.21 11.95
CA ASN A 31 -17.55 -23.76 12.89
C ASN A 31 -18.79 -23.34 12.10
N LEU A 32 -19.94 -23.96 12.39
CA LEU A 32 -21.21 -23.63 11.73
C LEU A 32 -22.09 -22.80 12.66
N ILE A 33 -22.40 -21.57 12.24
CA ILE A 33 -23.27 -20.65 13.01
C ILE A 33 -24.65 -20.65 12.36
N LEU A 34 -25.60 -21.33 13.01
CA LEU A 34 -26.99 -21.42 12.58
C LEU A 34 -27.87 -20.48 13.43
N THR A 35 -28.86 -19.88 12.79
CA THR A 35 -29.92 -19.14 13.48
C THR A 35 -31.26 -19.45 12.84
N ASP A 36 -32.31 -19.47 13.65
CA ASP A 36 -33.66 -19.86 13.20
C ASP A 36 -34.32 -18.81 12.31
N SER A 37 -33.78 -17.58 12.27
CA SER A 37 -34.27 -16.53 11.38
C SER A 37 -33.16 -15.60 10.86
N ASN A 38 -33.48 -14.84 9.80
CA ASN A 38 -32.56 -13.96 9.06
C ASN A 38 -32.10 -12.70 9.82
N THR A 39 -32.46 -12.54 11.10
CA THR A 39 -32.23 -11.29 11.86
C THR A 39 -31.64 -11.50 13.26
N GLN A 40 -31.17 -12.70 13.57
CA GLN A 40 -30.62 -13.05 14.90
C GLN A 40 -29.11 -12.71 15.07
N GLY A 41 -28.52 -11.94 14.16
CA GLY A 41 -27.16 -11.40 14.37
C GLY A 41 -26.00 -12.24 13.84
N LYS A 42 -26.22 -13.21 12.93
CA LYS A 42 -25.13 -13.94 12.24
C LYS A 42 -24.12 -12.98 11.58
N SER A 43 -24.63 -12.05 10.78
CA SER A 43 -23.78 -11.05 10.12
C SER A 43 -23.09 -10.14 11.14
N THR A 44 -23.74 -9.82 12.27
CA THR A 44 -23.15 -9.04 13.36
C THR A 44 -21.94 -9.77 13.94
N LEU A 45 -22.06 -11.05 14.30
CA LEU A 45 -20.95 -11.85 14.80
C LEU A 45 -19.80 -11.93 13.80
N VAL A 46 -20.10 -12.21 12.54
CA VAL A 46 -19.09 -12.32 11.47
C VAL A 46 -18.38 -10.97 11.26
N ASN A 47 -19.12 -9.86 11.16
CA ASN A 47 -18.55 -8.53 11.05
C ASN A 47 -17.68 -8.14 12.25
N ALA A 48 -18.04 -8.58 13.45
CA ALA A 48 -17.27 -8.30 14.66
C ALA A 48 -15.86 -8.92 14.61
N LEU A 49 -15.66 -10.03 13.88
CA LEU A 49 -14.33 -10.59 13.66
C LEU A 49 -13.41 -9.60 12.94
N ALA A 50 -13.88 -9.03 11.82
CA ALA A 50 -13.11 -8.06 11.05
C ALA A 50 -12.96 -6.73 11.78
N VAL A 51 -14.06 -6.19 12.33
CA VAL A 51 -14.05 -4.91 13.06
C VAL A 51 -13.23 -5.02 14.33
N GLY A 52 -13.27 -6.12 15.08
CA GLY A 52 -12.44 -6.27 16.28
C GLY A 52 -10.94 -6.28 15.98
N LEU A 53 -10.51 -6.57 14.75
CA LEU A 53 -9.13 -6.43 14.28
C LEU A 53 -8.81 -5.08 13.63
N GLY A 54 -9.73 -4.11 13.67
CA GLY A 54 -9.52 -2.81 13.05
C GLY A 54 -9.58 -2.81 11.52
N LEU A 55 -10.29 -3.77 10.92
CA LEU A 55 -10.44 -3.93 9.46
C LEU A 55 -11.80 -3.37 8.98
N ASP A 56 -12.18 -2.20 9.49
CA ASP A 56 -13.48 -1.55 9.29
C ASP A 56 -13.86 -1.39 7.82
N ASP A 57 -12.85 -1.12 6.99
CA ASP A 57 -13.00 -0.89 5.56
C ASP A 57 -13.51 -2.11 4.79
N LEU A 58 -13.44 -3.31 5.37
CA LEU A 58 -14.04 -4.53 4.81
C LEU A 58 -15.53 -4.65 5.05
N VAL A 59 -16.04 -3.85 5.99
CA VAL A 59 -17.41 -3.93 6.51
C VAL A 59 -18.21 -2.66 6.14
N LYS A 60 -17.73 -1.86 5.17
CA LYS A 60 -18.32 -0.57 4.73
C LYS A 60 -19.86 -0.54 4.78
N GLY A 61 -20.40 0.17 5.76
CA GLY A 61 -21.85 0.34 6.00
C GLY A 61 -22.46 -0.56 7.10
N ASN A 62 -21.74 -1.56 7.61
CA ASN A 62 -22.21 -2.50 8.64
C ASN A 62 -21.61 -2.25 10.04
N VAL A 63 -20.63 -1.34 10.18
CA VAL A 63 -20.15 -0.91 11.51
C VAL A 63 -21.29 -0.24 12.29
N ALA A 64 -22.11 0.57 11.63
CA ALA A 64 -23.35 1.11 12.22
C ALA A 64 -24.39 0.02 12.53
N ALA A 65 -24.38 -1.12 11.83
CA ALA A 65 -25.28 -2.25 12.13
C ALA A 65 -24.81 -3.12 13.31
N LEU A 66 -23.50 -3.05 13.66
CA LEU A 66 -22.97 -3.55 14.94
C LEU A 66 -23.39 -2.64 16.11
N VAL A 67 -23.73 -1.38 15.81
CA VAL A 67 -24.11 -0.34 16.77
C VAL A 67 -25.57 0.05 16.54
N LYS A 68 -26.50 -0.90 16.70
CA LYS A 68 -27.87 -0.46 16.94
C LYS A 68 -27.87 0.32 18.25
N ASP A 69 -28.47 1.51 18.26
CA ASP A 69 -28.66 2.26 19.50
C ASP A 69 -29.60 1.56 20.48
N THR A 70 -30.31 0.52 20.03
CA THR A 70 -31.22 -0.26 20.84
C THR A 70 -31.05 -1.77 20.67
N LEU A 71 -31.11 -2.47 21.80
CA LEU A 71 -31.22 -3.92 21.88
C LEU A 71 -32.70 -4.29 22.05
N ARG A 72 -33.24 -5.08 21.13
CA ARG A 72 -34.63 -5.57 21.24
C ARG A 72 -34.69 -6.70 22.25
N GLY A 73 -35.32 -6.47 23.39
CA GLY A 73 -35.55 -7.48 24.42
C GLY A 73 -37.02 -7.84 24.56
N ALA A 74 -37.31 -8.95 25.24
CA ALA A 74 -38.68 -9.37 25.56
C ALA A 74 -39.43 -8.33 26.43
N GLN A 75 -38.70 -7.49 27.17
CA GLN A 75 -39.23 -6.41 28.01
C GLN A 75 -39.23 -5.04 27.30
N GLY A 76 -39.12 -5.02 25.97
CA GLY A 76 -39.03 -3.81 25.16
C GLY A 76 -37.61 -3.43 24.75
N ASP A 77 -37.50 -2.39 23.93
CA ASP A 77 -36.24 -1.91 23.37
C ASP A 77 -35.42 -1.18 24.45
N GLN A 78 -34.17 -1.61 24.63
CA GLN A 78 -33.23 -1.04 25.59
C GLN A 78 -32.15 -0.25 24.87
N ARG A 79 -31.96 1.01 25.25
CA ARG A 79 -30.91 1.85 24.66
C ARG A 79 -29.51 1.35 25.06
N ILE A 80 -28.63 1.20 24.09
CA ILE A 80 -27.22 0.88 24.26
C ILE A 80 -26.46 2.18 24.51
N VAL A 81 -25.73 2.24 25.63
CA VAL A 81 -24.87 3.35 26.02
C VAL A 81 -23.46 3.12 25.53
N GLU A 82 -22.91 1.92 25.63
CA GLU A 82 -21.57 1.57 25.15
C GLU A 82 -21.60 0.16 24.56
N ALA A 83 -20.77 -0.10 23.56
CA ALA A 83 -20.60 -1.42 22.98
C ALA A 83 -19.11 -1.71 22.77
N ALA A 84 -18.72 -2.96 23.00
CA ALA A 84 -17.37 -3.43 22.80
C ALA A 84 -17.35 -4.82 22.14
N ILE A 85 -16.31 -5.04 21.34
CA ILE A 85 -15.96 -6.35 20.78
C ILE A 85 -14.70 -6.81 21.49
N LEU A 86 -14.73 -8.03 22.01
CA LEU A 86 -13.56 -8.71 22.53
C LEU A 86 -13.26 -9.92 21.64
N LEU A 87 -12.02 -10.02 21.18
CA LEU A 87 -11.53 -11.13 20.37
C LEU A 87 -10.38 -11.81 21.10
N GLU A 88 -10.44 -13.12 21.23
CA GLU A 88 -9.30 -13.96 21.57
C GLU A 88 -8.77 -14.59 20.28
N ILE A 89 -7.54 -14.26 19.90
CA ILE A 89 -6.86 -14.82 18.73
C ILE A 89 -5.61 -15.59 19.15
N ALA A 90 -5.22 -16.56 18.33
CA ALA A 90 -4.01 -17.35 18.49
C ALA A 90 -3.13 -17.27 17.23
N ASN A 91 -1.82 -17.27 17.43
CA ASN A 91 -0.84 -17.35 16.34
C ASN A 91 -0.34 -18.80 16.12
N ALA A 92 0.63 -18.97 15.21
CA ALA A 92 1.21 -20.28 14.89
C ALA A 92 1.87 -20.98 16.10
N SER A 93 2.33 -20.22 17.09
CA SER A 93 2.94 -20.72 18.32
C SER A 93 1.92 -21.03 19.41
N ASN A 94 0.61 -20.91 19.11
CA ASN A 94 -0.50 -20.99 20.08
C ASN A 94 -0.44 -19.94 21.20
N GLU A 95 0.32 -18.86 21.02
CA GLU A 95 0.24 -17.72 21.93
C GLU A 95 -1.12 -17.05 21.77
N LEU A 96 -1.73 -16.63 22.88
CA LEU A 96 -3.03 -15.97 22.88
C LEU A 96 -2.87 -14.46 22.99
N LEU A 97 -3.67 -13.73 22.21
CA LEU A 97 -3.84 -12.30 22.30
C LEU A 97 -5.32 -11.98 22.43
N THR A 98 -5.70 -11.29 23.50
CA THR A 98 -7.04 -10.77 23.70
C THR A 98 -7.07 -9.29 23.36
N ILE A 99 -8.00 -8.92 22.52
CA ILE A 99 -8.16 -7.57 21.97
C ILE A 99 -9.55 -7.08 22.33
N ARG A 100 -9.67 -5.90 22.94
CA ARG A 100 -10.93 -5.21 23.17
C ARG A 100 -10.98 -3.92 22.35
N ARG A 101 -12.05 -3.76 21.60
CA ARG A 101 -12.33 -2.56 20.80
C ARG A 101 -13.71 -2.00 21.11
N SER A 102 -13.78 -0.71 21.41
CA SER A 102 -15.05 0.02 21.53
C SER A 102 -15.65 0.30 20.15
N VAL A 103 -16.96 0.15 19.99
CA VAL A 103 -17.62 0.24 18.66
C VAL A 103 -18.22 1.64 18.37
N LYS A 104 -18.00 2.65 19.23
CA LYS A 104 -18.53 4.01 18.99
C LYS A 104 -17.74 4.81 17.94
N PRO A 105 -18.41 5.52 17.01
CA PRO A 105 -17.76 6.23 15.90
C PRO A 105 -16.73 7.28 16.32
N GLU A 106 -16.93 7.96 17.46
CA GLU A 106 -16.02 9.03 17.90
C GLU A 106 -14.80 8.52 18.69
N LEU A 107 -14.80 7.25 19.12
CA LEU A 107 -13.87 6.70 20.14
C LEU A 107 -13.11 5.43 19.70
N SER A 108 -13.40 4.86 18.52
CA SER A 108 -12.98 3.49 18.15
C SER A 108 -11.56 3.34 17.58
N ARG A 109 -10.73 4.38 17.65
CA ARG A 109 -9.32 4.29 17.20
C ARG A 109 -8.41 3.62 18.22
N GLY A 110 -8.83 3.54 19.49
CA GLY A 110 -8.09 2.85 20.54
C GLY A 110 -8.38 1.35 20.58
N MET A 111 -7.32 0.58 20.75
CA MET A 111 -7.32 -0.86 20.90
C MET A 111 -6.70 -1.20 22.24
N LEU A 112 -7.44 -1.90 23.09
CA LEU A 112 -6.91 -2.41 24.35
C LEU A 112 -6.48 -3.85 24.14
N VAL A 113 -5.25 -4.17 24.51
CA VAL A 113 -4.65 -5.48 24.21
C VAL A 113 -4.04 -6.08 25.46
N ARG A 114 -4.16 -7.41 25.57
CA ARG A 114 -3.53 -8.23 26.59
C ARG A 114 -3.08 -9.55 26.00
N ARG A 115 -1.87 -10.01 26.35
CA ARG A 115 -1.45 -11.38 26.08
C ARG A 115 -2.13 -12.34 27.07
N GLY A 116 -2.70 -13.42 26.54
CA GLY A 116 -3.44 -14.41 27.32
C GLY A 116 -4.91 -14.52 26.94
N PRO A 117 -5.65 -15.41 27.62
CA PRO A 117 -7.03 -15.76 27.28
C PRO A 117 -8.03 -14.70 27.75
N LEU A 118 -9.18 -14.64 27.07
CA LEU A 118 -10.31 -13.77 27.38
C LEU A 118 -10.93 -14.09 28.75
N SER A 119 -10.81 -15.34 29.22
CA SER A 119 -11.26 -15.75 30.56
C SER A 119 -10.51 -15.05 31.69
N GLN A 120 -9.30 -14.55 31.42
CA GLN A 120 -8.47 -13.79 32.37
C GLN A 120 -8.47 -12.29 32.06
N TRP A 121 -9.43 -11.81 31.27
CA TRP A 121 -9.54 -10.41 30.94
C TRP A 121 -9.81 -9.56 32.18
N SER A 122 -9.06 -8.47 32.30
CA SER A 122 -9.22 -7.43 33.31
C SER A 122 -8.72 -6.11 32.73
N GLU A 123 -9.26 -4.99 33.19
CA GLU A 123 -8.86 -3.67 32.68
C GLU A 123 -7.55 -3.15 33.28
N ALA A 124 -7.03 -3.80 34.33
CA ALA A 124 -5.77 -3.40 34.97
C ALA A 124 -4.54 -3.75 34.11
N GLY A 125 -3.65 -2.80 33.83
CA GLY A 125 -2.39 -3.08 33.13
C GLY A 125 -2.54 -3.49 31.67
N LEU A 126 -3.58 -3.00 30.98
CA LEU A 126 -3.76 -3.20 29.55
C LEU A 126 -2.76 -2.36 28.74
N GLU A 127 -2.36 -2.89 27.60
CA GLU A 127 -1.59 -2.13 26.62
C GLU A 127 -2.54 -1.43 25.65
N GLU A 128 -2.33 -0.13 25.44
CA GLU A 128 -3.09 0.65 24.48
C GLU A 128 -2.33 0.76 23.15
N TYR A 129 -3.07 0.54 22.06
CA TYR A 129 -2.62 0.68 20.68
C TYR A 129 -3.62 1.52 19.90
N TYR A 130 -3.18 2.09 18.76
CA TYR A 130 -4.04 2.91 17.91
C TYR A 130 -4.20 2.35 16.49
N LEU A 131 -5.36 2.63 15.90
CA LEU A 131 -5.69 2.42 14.49
C LEU A 131 -5.57 3.73 13.70
N GLY A 132 -5.16 3.62 12.44
CA GLY A 132 -5.11 4.74 11.50
C GLY A 132 -3.74 4.91 10.84
N SER A 133 -3.48 6.13 10.37
CA SER A 133 -2.23 6.46 9.66
C SER A 133 -1.01 6.13 10.52
N GLY A 134 -0.03 5.43 9.94
CA GLY A 134 1.19 5.01 10.64
C GLY A 134 1.03 3.78 11.55
N SER A 135 -0.17 3.19 11.70
CA SER A 135 -0.40 2.02 12.57
C SER A 135 0.42 0.78 12.16
N TYR A 136 0.89 0.72 10.92
CA TYR A 136 1.77 -0.34 10.42
C TYR A 136 3.27 -0.11 10.70
N THR A 137 3.66 1.07 11.15
CA THR A 137 5.07 1.47 11.36
C THR A 137 5.36 1.87 12.81
N ASP A 138 4.43 2.55 13.47
CA ASP A 138 4.58 2.96 14.87
C ASP A 138 4.54 1.75 15.81
N THR A 139 5.42 1.75 16.82
CA THR A 139 5.42 0.78 17.94
C THR A 139 4.11 0.70 18.71
N ARG A 140 3.31 1.78 18.77
CA ARG A 140 1.96 1.83 19.34
C ARG A 140 0.86 1.58 18.32
N GLY A 141 1.23 1.27 17.07
CA GLY A 141 0.29 0.94 16.01
C GLY A 141 -0.24 -0.48 16.14
N PHE A 142 -1.57 -0.62 16.21
CA PHE A 142 -2.21 -1.93 16.33
C PHE A 142 -1.94 -2.86 15.15
N HIS A 143 -1.95 -2.34 13.90
CA HIS A 143 -1.73 -3.19 12.73
C HIS A 143 -0.29 -3.68 12.61
N ARG A 144 0.69 -2.94 13.15
CA ARG A 144 2.06 -3.43 13.35
C ARG A 144 2.08 -4.63 14.30
N LEU A 145 1.51 -4.47 15.50
CA LEU A 145 1.40 -5.55 16.49
C LEU A 145 0.72 -6.78 15.89
N LEU A 146 -0.42 -6.59 15.21
CA LEU A 146 -1.17 -7.68 14.60
C LEU A 146 -0.34 -8.39 13.53
N SER A 147 0.33 -7.65 12.63
CA SER A 147 1.16 -8.22 11.57
C SER A 147 2.32 -9.05 12.14
N GLU A 148 3.00 -8.53 13.16
CA GLU A 148 4.07 -9.24 13.87
C GLU A 148 3.53 -10.50 14.56
N PHE A 149 2.41 -10.38 15.28
CA PHE A 149 1.80 -11.48 16.02
C PHE A 149 1.40 -12.65 15.13
N ILE A 150 0.82 -12.37 13.95
CA ILE A 150 0.37 -13.41 13.00
C ILE A 150 1.46 -13.86 12.03
N GLY A 151 2.65 -13.23 12.06
CA GLY A 151 3.71 -13.47 11.09
C GLY A 151 3.31 -13.12 9.66
N PHE A 152 2.72 -11.94 9.47
CA PHE A 152 2.51 -11.34 8.15
C PHE A 152 3.71 -10.45 7.81
N PRO A 153 4.47 -10.75 6.75
CA PRO A 153 5.67 -10.00 6.42
C PRO A 153 5.34 -8.59 5.90
N GLU A 154 6.36 -7.72 5.89
CA GLU A 154 6.26 -6.46 5.16
C GLU A 154 6.40 -6.72 3.65
N VAL A 155 5.26 -6.68 2.96
CA VAL A 155 5.20 -6.90 1.52
C VAL A 155 5.09 -5.55 0.80
N GLN A 156 6.04 -5.28 -0.08
CA GLN A 156 6.03 -4.08 -0.93
C GLN A 156 5.30 -4.33 -2.25
N VAL A 157 4.55 -3.36 -2.70
CA VAL A 157 3.79 -3.36 -3.95
C VAL A 157 3.88 -1.99 -4.62
N ILE A 158 3.51 -1.93 -5.89
CA ILE A 158 3.54 -0.68 -6.66
C ILE A 158 2.26 0.11 -6.38
N SER A 159 2.39 1.42 -6.17
CA SER A 159 1.27 2.34 -6.10
C SER A 159 0.76 2.72 -7.49
N GLN A 160 -0.42 3.34 -7.57
CA GLN A 160 -0.94 3.88 -8.84
C GLN A 160 0.02 4.89 -9.47
N ASP A 161 0.72 5.66 -8.64
CA ASP A 161 1.67 6.72 -9.02
C ASP A 161 3.11 6.19 -9.23
N ASP A 162 3.28 4.89 -9.54
CA ASP A 162 4.57 4.23 -9.78
C ASP A 162 5.54 4.17 -8.58
N GLY A 163 5.13 4.67 -7.42
CA GLY A 163 5.87 4.53 -6.17
C GLY A 163 5.80 3.12 -5.58
N VAL A 164 6.53 2.92 -4.49
CA VAL A 164 6.48 1.68 -3.70
C VAL A 164 5.70 1.93 -2.42
N MET A 165 4.84 1.00 -2.05
CA MET A 165 4.03 1.06 -0.83
C MET A 165 3.77 -0.34 -0.27
N ARG A 166 3.13 -0.43 0.90
CA ARG A 166 2.83 -1.71 1.56
C ARG A 166 1.55 -2.38 1.03
N LEU A 167 1.54 -3.71 0.97
CA LEU A 167 0.31 -4.50 0.89
C LEU A 167 -0.29 -4.64 2.30
N TYR A 168 -1.43 -3.99 2.52
CA TYR A 168 -2.09 -3.93 3.83
C TYR A 168 -2.88 -5.22 4.18
N LEU A 169 -3.08 -5.49 5.47
CA LEU A 169 -3.84 -6.66 5.96
C LEU A 169 -5.26 -6.67 5.41
N GLU A 170 -5.91 -5.51 5.24
CA GLU A 170 -7.25 -5.42 4.67
C GLU A 170 -7.33 -6.10 3.30
N TYR A 171 -6.26 -6.04 2.50
CA TYR A 171 -6.21 -6.77 1.23
C TYR A 171 -6.23 -8.27 1.44
N ILE A 172 -5.38 -8.79 2.32
CA ILE A 172 -5.32 -10.21 2.69
C ILE A 172 -6.66 -10.69 3.23
N PHE A 173 -7.24 -9.96 4.19
CA PHE A 173 -8.51 -10.30 4.81
C PHE A 173 -9.68 -10.15 3.85
N SER A 174 -9.62 -9.30 2.83
CA SER A 174 -10.67 -9.25 1.80
C SER A 174 -10.77 -10.53 0.95
N ALA A 175 -9.71 -11.36 0.91
CA ALA A 175 -9.75 -12.69 0.29
C ALA A 175 -10.25 -13.79 1.25
N ILE A 176 -10.05 -13.62 2.56
CA ILE A 176 -10.39 -14.61 3.59
C ILE A 176 -11.83 -14.39 4.09
N PHE A 177 -12.24 -13.13 4.22
CA PHE A 177 -13.53 -12.71 4.74
C PHE A 177 -14.54 -12.51 3.61
N ILE A 178 -15.41 -13.49 3.40
CA ILE A 178 -16.48 -13.44 2.40
C ILE A 178 -17.80 -13.12 3.11
N GLU A 179 -18.33 -11.91 2.91
CA GLU A 179 -19.63 -11.53 3.47
C GLU A 179 -20.80 -11.97 2.59
N GLN A 180 -21.99 -12.12 3.19
CA GLN A 180 -23.20 -12.58 2.50
C GLN A 180 -23.69 -11.63 1.39
N LYS A 181 -23.54 -10.31 1.52
CA LYS A 181 -24.17 -9.35 0.58
C LYS A 181 -23.42 -9.23 -0.74
N ARG A 182 -22.11 -9.00 -0.67
CA ARG A 182 -21.26 -8.72 -1.83
C ARG A 182 -20.34 -9.87 -2.21
N GLY A 183 -20.11 -10.82 -1.30
CA GLY A 183 -19.17 -11.92 -1.51
C GLY A 183 -19.53 -12.86 -2.66
N TRP A 184 -20.78 -12.84 -3.14
CA TRP A 184 -21.21 -13.61 -4.31
C TRP A 184 -20.97 -12.90 -5.65
N ALA A 185 -20.77 -11.59 -5.64
CA ALA A 185 -20.68 -10.79 -6.86
C ALA A 185 -19.28 -10.84 -7.49
N ASP A 186 -18.24 -10.96 -6.67
CA ASP A 186 -16.84 -10.89 -7.11
C ASP A 186 -15.91 -11.48 -6.04
N ILE A 187 -14.75 -11.97 -6.49
CA ILE A 187 -13.65 -12.33 -5.60
C ILE A 187 -13.12 -11.04 -4.97
N MET A 188 -13.03 -11.02 -3.64
CA MET A 188 -12.57 -9.87 -2.86
C MET A 188 -13.42 -8.61 -3.10
N ALA A 189 -14.75 -8.78 -3.18
CA ALA A 189 -15.70 -7.70 -3.46
C ALA A 189 -15.62 -6.51 -2.49
N ASN A 190 -15.15 -6.74 -1.25
CA ASN A 190 -15.01 -5.72 -0.21
C ASN A 190 -13.60 -5.14 -0.09
N MET A 191 -12.73 -5.42 -1.05
CA MET A 191 -11.38 -4.88 -1.11
C MET A 191 -11.41 -3.33 -1.05
N PRO A 192 -10.68 -2.70 -0.12
CA PRO A 192 -10.59 -1.25 -0.07
C PRO A 192 -9.67 -0.69 -1.16
N TYR A 193 -9.86 0.59 -1.47
CA TYR A 193 -8.99 1.31 -2.40
C TYR A 193 -7.94 2.12 -1.63
N TYR A 194 -6.69 1.63 -1.63
CA TYR A 194 -5.53 2.31 -1.04
C TYR A 194 -4.50 2.70 -2.10
N ARG A 195 -4.91 2.90 -3.36
CA ARG A 195 -4.01 3.28 -4.47
C ARG A 195 -2.87 2.28 -4.72
N VAL A 196 -3.03 1.01 -4.36
CA VAL A 196 -2.17 -0.07 -4.86
C VAL A 196 -2.55 -0.34 -6.32
N ARG A 197 -1.55 -0.56 -7.18
CA ARG A 197 -1.73 -1.02 -8.56
C ARG A 197 -2.07 -2.51 -8.55
N ASP A 198 -3.12 -2.90 -9.28
CA ASP A 198 -3.59 -4.28 -9.39
C ASP A 198 -3.66 -5.03 -8.04
N PRO A 199 -4.38 -4.50 -7.03
CA PRO A 199 -4.32 -5.00 -5.65
C PRO A 199 -4.78 -6.46 -5.53
N LYS A 200 -5.78 -6.90 -6.31
CA LYS A 200 -6.21 -8.31 -6.36
C LYS A 200 -5.09 -9.25 -6.79
N LYS A 201 -4.33 -8.91 -7.84
CA LYS A 201 -3.22 -9.73 -8.32
C LYS A 201 -2.13 -9.82 -7.27
N SER A 202 -1.77 -8.70 -6.64
CA SER A 202 -0.78 -8.66 -5.56
C SER A 202 -1.23 -9.49 -4.35
N THR A 203 -2.51 -9.40 -3.97
CA THR A 203 -3.02 -10.19 -2.83
C THR A 203 -3.00 -11.68 -3.10
N ILE A 204 -3.51 -12.10 -4.28
CA ILE A 204 -3.52 -13.51 -4.67
C ILE A 204 -2.08 -14.04 -4.76
N ALA A 205 -1.17 -13.24 -5.32
CA ALA A 205 0.24 -13.60 -5.40
C ALA A 205 0.86 -13.79 -4.02
N GLU A 206 0.59 -12.90 -3.07
CA GLU A 206 1.08 -13.05 -1.69
C GLU A 206 0.50 -14.31 -1.02
N LEU A 207 -0.81 -14.53 -1.13
CA LEU A 207 -1.47 -15.68 -0.51
C LEU A 207 -1.00 -17.03 -1.07
N LEU A 208 -0.67 -17.08 -2.36
CA LEU A 208 -0.25 -18.30 -3.06
C LEU A 208 1.28 -18.42 -3.19
N GLY A 209 2.06 -17.45 -2.71
CA GLY A 209 3.52 -17.44 -2.83
C GLY A 209 4.02 -17.32 -4.28
N LEU A 210 3.33 -16.54 -5.12
CA LEU A 210 3.70 -16.34 -6.53
C LEU A 210 4.69 -15.17 -6.70
N ASP A 211 5.56 -15.29 -7.71
CA ASP A 211 6.59 -14.29 -8.02
C ASP A 211 6.07 -12.98 -8.64
N TYR A 212 4.75 -12.82 -8.79
CA TYR A 212 4.15 -11.66 -9.46
C TYR A 212 4.62 -10.34 -8.84
N ILE A 213 4.59 -10.21 -7.51
CA ILE A 213 4.96 -8.97 -6.79
C ILE A 213 6.42 -8.62 -7.09
N ARG A 214 7.33 -9.59 -6.91
CA ARG A 214 8.78 -9.41 -7.16
C ARG A 214 9.05 -8.96 -8.59
N ASN A 215 8.47 -9.67 -9.57
CA ASN A 215 8.67 -9.37 -10.97
C ASN A 215 8.12 -7.99 -11.35
N ASN A 216 6.97 -7.60 -10.76
CA ASN A 216 6.40 -6.28 -11.04
C ASN A 216 7.26 -5.16 -10.45
N LEU A 217 7.71 -5.28 -9.20
CA LEU A 217 8.61 -4.30 -8.58
C LEU A 217 9.88 -4.09 -9.41
N GLN A 218 10.51 -5.19 -9.85
CA GLN A 218 11.69 -5.14 -10.72
C GLN A 218 11.39 -4.45 -12.05
N ARG A 219 10.29 -4.84 -12.71
CA ARG A 219 9.87 -4.21 -13.97
C ARG A 219 9.62 -2.71 -13.81
N ASN A 220 8.99 -2.30 -12.71
CA ASN A 220 8.72 -0.88 -12.46
C ASN A 220 10.01 -0.10 -12.22
N ALA A 221 10.95 -0.65 -11.44
CA ALA A 221 12.26 -0.03 -11.23
C ALA A 221 13.01 0.18 -12.55
N LEU A 222 13.10 -0.87 -13.39
CA LEU A 222 13.76 -0.78 -14.70
C LEU A 222 13.10 0.24 -15.62
N ARG A 223 11.76 0.31 -15.63
CA ARG A 223 11.02 1.29 -16.42
C ARG A 223 11.29 2.73 -15.95
N LEU A 224 11.33 2.97 -14.63
CA LEU A 224 11.65 4.29 -14.08
C LEU A 224 13.10 4.68 -14.39
N ASP A 225 14.04 3.74 -14.32
CA ASP A 225 15.44 3.96 -14.69
C ASP A 225 15.58 4.28 -16.18
N GLU A 226 14.88 3.55 -17.04
CA GLU A 226 14.83 3.82 -18.48
C GLU A 226 14.33 5.26 -18.76
N GLN A 227 13.23 5.67 -18.13
CA GLN A 227 12.70 7.02 -18.25
C GLN A 227 13.69 8.08 -17.78
N ARG A 228 14.39 7.83 -16.66
CA ARG A 228 15.41 8.73 -16.14
C ARG A 228 16.61 8.84 -17.09
N LEU A 229 17.05 7.72 -17.66
CA LEU A 229 18.14 7.69 -18.63
C LEU A 229 17.77 8.48 -19.89
N LYS A 230 16.57 8.29 -20.43
CA LYS A 230 16.04 9.04 -21.57
C LYS A 230 15.98 10.54 -21.30
N ALA A 231 15.40 10.95 -20.16
CA ALA A 231 15.34 12.36 -19.79
C ALA A 231 16.73 13.01 -19.65
N ARG A 232 17.71 12.27 -19.10
CA ARG A 232 19.10 12.74 -19.01
C ARG A 232 19.75 12.84 -20.38
N TYR A 233 19.52 11.87 -21.26
CA TYR A 233 20.01 11.89 -22.62
C TYR A 233 19.48 13.12 -23.37
N ASP A 234 18.17 13.34 -23.36
CA ASP A 234 17.53 14.48 -24.02
C ASP A 234 18.03 15.82 -23.50
N THR A 235 18.16 15.94 -22.17
CA THR A 235 18.73 17.13 -21.53
C THR A 235 20.18 17.36 -21.98
N GLY A 236 21.00 16.31 -22.01
CA GLY A 236 22.39 16.38 -22.46
C GLY A 236 22.51 16.80 -23.92
N ILE A 237 21.69 16.24 -24.81
CA ILE A 237 21.66 16.61 -26.23
C ILE A 237 21.19 18.05 -26.41
N ALA A 238 20.19 18.51 -25.65
CA ALA A 238 19.74 19.89 -25.69
C ALA A 238 20.84 20.88 -25.26
N ILE A 239 21.58 20.57 -24.19
CA ILE A 239 22.72 21.38 -23.73
C ILE A 239 23.82 21.42 -24.79
N LEU A 240 24.19 20.26 -25.36
CA LEU A 240 25.21 20.18 -26.39
C LEU A 240 24.83 21.01 -27.63
N ARG A 241 23.61 20.82 -28.14
CA ARG A 241 23.09 21.60 -29.28
C ARG A 241 23.09 23.09 -28.98
N ARG A 242 22.64 23.51 -27.79
CA ARG A 242 22.66 24.92 -27.37
C ARG A 242 24.09 25.49 -27.38
N HIS A 243 25.07 24.73 -26.89
CA HIS A 243 26.46 25.17 -26.81
C HIS A 243 27.12 25.31 -28.18
N VAL A 244 26.82 24.37 -29.10
CA VAL A 244 27.31 24.38 -30.49
C VAL A 244 26.65 25.51 -31.27
N ASN A 245 25.32 25.61 -31.20
CA ASN A 245 24.55 26.62 -31.93
C ASN A 245 24.86 28.04 -31.44
N GLY A 246 25.14 28.23 -30.14
CA GLY A 246 25.57 29.51 -29.59
C GLY A 246 26.90 30.04 -30.16
N ARG A 247 27.68 29.19 -30.83
CA ARG A 247 28.92 29.56 -31.52
C ARG A 247 28.77 29.63 -33.05
N GLN A 248 27.53 29.69 -33.55
CA GLN A 248 27.21 29.68 -34.98
C GLN A 248 27.60 28.38 -35.71
N PHE A 249 27.75 27.27 -34.98
CA PHE A 249 27.93 25.94 -35.56
C PHE A 249 26.64 25.13 -35.46
N SER A 250 26.59 24.00 -36.16
CA SER A 250 25.55 22.98 -36.10
C SER A 250 26.17 21.61 -35.85
N ILE A 251 25.40 20.68 -35.27
CA ILE A 251 25.86 19.33 -34.94
C ILE A 251 24.92 18.27 -35.55
N LYS A 252 25.50 17.25 -36.21
CA LYS A 252 24.80 16.07 -36.74
C LYS A 252 25.44 14.78 -36.25
N GLY A 253 24.81 13.62 -36.49
CA GLY A 253 25.34 12.31 -36.06
C GLY A 253 25.13 11.99 -34.57
N ILE A 254 24.22 12.72 -33.91
CA ILE A 254 23.72 12.40 -32.57
C ILE A 254 22.51 11.46 -32.75
N PRO A 255 22.48 10.29 -32.09
CA PRO A 255 21.31 9.41 -32.11
C PRO A 255 20.03 10.07 -31.64
N SER A 256 18.89 9.61 -32.17
CA SER A 256 17.57 10.14 -31.82
C SER A 256 17.10 9.74 -30.42
N ASP A 257 17.58 8.61 -29.89
CA ASP A 257 17.25 8.11 -28.56
C ASP A 257 18.45 7.35 -27.97
N ILE A 258 18.43 7.14 -26.66
CA ILE A 258 19.46 6.37 -25.96
C ILE A 258 19.44 4.90 -26.40
N GLY A 259 20.63 4.33 -26.66
CA GLY A 259 20.77 2.94 -27.08
C GLY A 259 20.44 2.65 -28.55
N VAL A 260 20.11 3.68 -29.34
CA VAL A 260 19.88 3.56 -30.79
C VAL A 260 21.11 4.08 -31.55
N GLY A 261 21.51 3.37 -32.61
CA GLY A 261 22.56 3.83 -33.53
C GLY A 261 23.93 4.04 -32.89
N SER A 262 24.78 4.84 -33.53
CA SER A 262 26.13 5.17 -33.07
C SER A 262 26.26 6.66 -32.76
N PHE A 263 26.90 7.00 -31.64
CA PHE A 263 27.24 8.39 -31.31
C PHE A 263 28.47 8.83 -32.10
N SER A 264 28.25 9.55 -33.20
CA SER A 264 29.31 9.97 -34.14
C SER A 264 29.13 11.46 -34.50
N PRO A 265 29.30 12.38 -33.52
CA PRO A 265 28.98 13.79 -33.70
C PRO A 265 29.91 14.46 -34.71
N GLN A 266 29.33 15.21 -35.64
CA GLN A 266 30.04 16.06 -36.60
C GLN A 266 29.58 17.50 -36.44
N ILE A 267 30.52 18.41 -36.16
CA ILE A 267 30.27 19.85 -36.00
C ILE A 267 30.65 20.57 -37.29
N PHE A 268 29.77 21.44 -37.79
CA PHE A 268 29.95 22.16 -39.04
C PHE A 268 29.36 23.56 -38.96
N ARG A 269 29.87 24.51 -39.74
CA ARG A 269 29.30 25.84 -39.94
C ARG A 269 28.57 25.85 -41.27
N VAL A 270 27.40 26.51 -41.31
CA VAL A 270 26.68 26.77 -42.55
C VAL A 270 26.95 28.22 -42.93
N THR A 271 27.58 28.44 -44.08
CA THR A 271 27.85 29.78 -44.63
C THR A 271 26.76 30.20 -45.62
N GLU A 272 26.68 31.50 -45.95
CA GLU A 272 25.81 32.00 -47.01
C GLU A 272 26.03 31.20 -48.31
N GLY A 273 24.96 30.61 -48.84
CA GLY A 273 25.00 29.67 -49.98
C GLY A 273 24.98 28.18 -49.62
N GLU A 274 24.55 27.81 -48.41
CA GLU A 274 24.35 26.42 -47.92
C GLU A 274 25.60 25.52 -47.88
N LYS A 275 26.79 26.07 -48.13
CA LYS A 275 28.04 25.31 -48.00
C LYS A 275 28.28 24.94 -46.54
N GLN A 276 28.42 23.64 -46.27
CA GLN A 276 28.82 23.11 -44.98
C GLN A 276 30.35 23.03 -44.91
N GLN A 277 30.96 23.71 -43.94
CA GLN A 277 32.38 23.58 -43.63
C GLN A 277 32.52 22.88 -42.28
N SER A 278 33.28 21.78 -42.21
CA SER A 278 33.46 21.10 -40.93
C SER A 278 34.31 21.95 -39.99
N LEU A 279 34.12 21.78 -38.67
CA LEU A 279 34.97 22.45 -37.69
C LEU A 279 36.45 22.08 -37.87
N ALA A 280 36.75 20.85 -38.27
CA ALA A 280 38.11 20.39 -38.53
C ALA A 280 38.75 21.16 -39.70
N ASP A 281 38.01 21.36 -40.79
CA ASP A 281 38.50 22.13 -41.95
C ASP A 281 38.75 23.60 -41.58
N LEU A 282 37.85 24.19 -40.78
CA LEU A 282 37.97 25.57 -40.31
C LEU A 282 39.16 25.76 -39.37
N LEU A 283 39.43 24.79 -38.49
CA LEU A 283 40.61 24.80 -37.62
C LEU A 283 41.89 24.67 -38.43
N SER A 284 41.95 23.71 -39.35
CA SER A 284 43.14 23.50 -40.20
C SER A 284 43.46 24.74 -41.04
N ALA A 285 42.44 25.40 -41.60
CA ALA A 285 42.63 26.64 -42.34
C ALA A 285 43.13 27.80 -41.45
N ALA A 286 42.60 27.93 -40.22
CA ALA A 286 43.03 28.96 -39.29
C ALA A 286 44.46 28.73 -38.77
N GLU A 287 44.86 27.47 -38.55
CA GLU A 287 46.23 27.09 -38.18
C GLU A 287 47.22 27.40 -39.29
N ALA A 288 46.87 27.10 -40.55
CA ALA A 288 47.69 27.42 -41.71
C ALA A 288 47.86 28.95 -41.90
N ASP A 289 46.79 29.73 -41.73
CA ASP A 289 46.84 31.19 -41.78
C ASP A 289 47.71 31.78 -40.64
N LEU A 290 47.57 31.26 -39.42
CA LEU A 290 48.40 31.66 -38.29
C LEU A 290 49.89 31.36 -38.55
N ALA A 291 50.20 30.16 -39.02
CA ALA A 291 51.57 29.77 -39.36
C ALA A 291 52.18 30.68 -40.43
N SER A 292 51.40 31.04 -41.45
CA SER A 292 51.84 31.98 -42.49
C SER A 292 52.12 33.37 -41.93
N LYS A 293 51.28 33.87 -41.01
CA LYS A 293 51.46 35.19 -40.38
C LYS A 293 52.66 35.23 -39.45
N ILE A 294 52.92 34.15 -38.70
CA ILE A 294 54.13 34.02 -37.86
C ILE A 294 55.38 34.05 -38.75
N ALA A 295 55.41 33.27 -39.84
CA ALA A 295 56.54 33.25 -40.76
C ALA A 295 56.83 34.61 -41.41
N LEU A 296 55.78 35.40 -41.69
CA LEU A 296 55.90 36.78 -42.19
C LEU A 296 56.45 37.75 -41.13
N ALA A 297 56.12 37.55 -39.86
CA ALA A 297 56.61 38.38 -38.76
C ALA A 297 58.07 38.08 -38.41
N ASP A 298 58.54 36.84 -38.60
CA ASP A 298 59.94 36.45 -38.40
C ASP A 298 60.88 36.95 -39.53
N LEU A 299 60.31 37.41 -40.65
CA LEU A 299 61.03 37.99 -41.79
C LEU A 299 61.18 39.53 -41.71
N THR A 300 60.58 40.17 -40.71
CA THR A 300 60.65 41.62 -40.42
C THR A 300 61.42 41.89 -39.15
#